data_AF-A0A2V9L7R1-F1
#
_entry.id   AF-A0A2V9L7R1-F1
#
_cell.length_a   1.000
_cell.length_b   1.000
_cell.length_c   1.000
_cell.angle_alpha   90.00
_cell.angle_beta   90.00
_cell.angle_gamma   90.00
#
_symmetry.space_group_name_H-M   'P 1'
#
loop_
_entity.id
_entity.type
_entity.pdbx_description
1 polymer ?
#
loop_
_entity_poly.entity_id
_entity_poly.type
_entity_poly.pdbx_seq_one_letter_code
_entity_poly.pdbx_strand_id
1 'polypeptide(L)' 'MILRIAMQTPPFWQIALSLALSLSTTVGVVYVSAKIYRVGVLMYGKRPSVVELFRWLKYT' A
#
# COMPACT_ATOMS: atom_id res chain seq x y z
N MET A 1 16.32 -6.61 -15.09
CA MET A 1 16.12 -8.01 -14.63
C MET A 1 16.24 -9.06 -15.73
N ILE A 2 16.13 -8.68 -17.02
CA ILE A 2 16.14 -9.65 -18.14
C ILE A 2 17.43 -10.49 -18.15
N LEU A 3 18.61 -9.86 -18.00
CA LEU A 3 19.89 -10.59 -18.01
C LEU A 3 20.07 -11.55 -16.82
N ARG A 4 19.54 -11.22 -15.63
CA ARG A 4 19.71 -12.02 -14.42
C ARG A 4 18.86 -13.30 -14.44
N ILE A 5 17.63 -13.19 -14.92
CA ILE A 5 16.70 -14.32 -15.05
C ILE A 5 17.15 -15.28 -16.17
N ALA A 6 17.81 -14.75 -17.22
CA ALA A 6 18.35 -15.54 -18.33
C ALA A 6 19.60 -16.37 -17.97
N MET A 7 20.38 -15.94 -16.96
CA MET A 7 21.61 -16.63 -16.54
C MET A 7 21.39 -17.61 -15.37
N GLN A 8 20.41 -17.35 -14.52
CA GLN A 8 20.09 -18.19 -13.37
C GLN A 8 18.60 -18.09 -13.06
N THR A 9 17.90 -19.22 -13.02
CA THR A 9 16.52 -19.27 -12.55
C THR A 9 16.50 -18.88 -11.06
N PRO A 10 15.85 -17.76 -10.69
CA PRO A 10 15.81 -17.35 -9.29
C PRO A 10 15.07 -18.41 -8.46
N PRO A 11 15.49 -18.66 -7.21
CA PRO A 11 14.81 -19.57 -6.31
C PRO A 11 13.31 -19.25 -6.20
N PHE A 12 12.48 -20.28 -6.11
CA PHE A 12 11.02 -20.14 -6.05
C PHE A 12 10.56 -19.18 -4.94
N TRP A 13 11.30 -19.12 -3.82
CA TRP A 13 10.99 -18.20 -2.73
C TRP A 13 11.13 -16.72 -3.10
N GLN A 14 12.05 -16.35 -3.99
CA GLN A 14 12.19 -14.96 -4.43
C GLN A 14 10.98 -14.51 -5.25
N ILE A 15 10.47 -15.41 -6.10
CA ILE A 15 9.28 -15.18 -6.91
C ILE A 15 8.06 -15.01 -5.99
N ALA A 16 7.84 -15.98 -5.10
CA ALA A 16 6.72 -15.92 -4.17
C ALA A 16 6.80 -14.71 -3.21
N LEU A 17 7.99 -14.32 -2.76
CA LEU A 17 8.17 -13.14 -1.90
C LEU A 17 7.93 -11.83 -2.65
N SER A 18 8.34 -11.72 -3.92
CA SER A 18 8.02 -10.56 -4.76
C SER A 18 6.52 -10.41 -5.02
N LEU A 19 5.83 -11.53 -5.29
CA LEU A 19 4.38 -11.55 -5.47
C LEU A 19 3.66 -11.19 -4.17
N ALA A 20 4.11 -11.76 -3.04
CA ALA A 20 3.57 -11.48 -1.72
C ALA A 20 3.74 -9.99 -1.35
N LEU A 21 4.92 -9.41 -1.57
CA LEU A 21 5.17 -7.98 -1.35
C LEU A 21 4.30 -7.09 -2.23
N SER A 22 4.14 -7.46 -3.50
CA SER A 22 3.29 -6.73 -4.43
C SER A 22 1.85 -6.70 -3.92
N LEU A 23 1.28 -7.88 -3.63
CA LEU A 23 -0.06 -8.04 -3.09
C LEU A 23 -0.24 -7.33 -1.75
N SER A 24 0.69 -7.51 -0.81
CA SER A 24 0.62 -6.89 0.52
C SER A 24 0.65 -5.36 0.44
N THR A 25 1.48 -4.81 -0.46
CA THR A 25 1.57 -3.37 -0.67
C THR A 25 0.28 -2.84 -1.27
N THR A 26 -0.27 -3.51 -2.29
CA THR A 26 -1.55 -3.14 -2.89
C THR A 26 -2.68 -3.14 -1.85
N VAL A 27 -2.81 -4.22 -1.07
CA VAL A 27 -3.84 -4.34 -0.03
C VAL A 27 -3.64 -3.28 1.06
N GLY A 28 -2.39 -3.06 1.50
CA GLY A 28 -2.06 -2.06 2.51
C GLY A 28 -2.44 -0.64 2.08
N VAL A 29 -2.13 -0.26 0.84
CA VAL A 29 -2.48 1.06 0.30
C VAL A 29 -3.99 1.23 0.16
N VAL A 30 -4.70 0.20 -0.35
CA VAL A 30 -6.16 0.24 -0.46
C VAL A 30 -6.81 0.36 0.91
N TYR A 31 -6.33 -0.38 1.90
CA TYR A 31 -6.82 -0.31 3.27
C TYR A 31 -6.64 1.09 3.89
N VAL A 32 -5.44 1.67 3.76
CA VAL A 32 -5.12 3.03 4.22
C VAL A 32 -6.01 4.07 3.53
N SER A 33 -6.15 3.96 2.20
CA SER A 33 -7.01 4.84 1.41
C SER A 33 -8.47 4.75 1.87
N ALA A 34 -9.03 3.54 1.98
CA ALA A 34 -10.39 3.32 2.44
C ALA A 34 -10.64 3.91 3.85
N LYS A 35 -9.65 3.79 4.74
CA LYS A 35 -9.72 4.36 6.10
C LYS A 35 -9.79 5.89 6.07
N ILE A 36 -8.94 6.53 5.26
CA ILE A 36 -8.93 7.98 5.04
C ILE A 36 -10.28 8.46 4.48
N TYR A 37 -10.83 7.75 3.49
CA TYR A 37 -12.13 8.08 2.91
C TYR A 37 -13.27 7.99 3.93
N ARG A 38 -13.29 6.94 4.77
CA ARG A 38 -14.32 6.74 5.79
C ARG A 38 -14.27 7.77 6.91
N VAL A 39 -13.09 8.09 7.43
CA VAL A 39 -12.93 8.98 8.60
C VAL A 39 -12.89 10.45 8.21
N GLY A 40 -12.22 10.77 7.10
CA GLY A 40 -11.89 12.14 6.74
C GLY A 40 -12.82 12.76 5.71
N VAL A 41 -12.83 12.17 4.51
CA VAL A 41 -13.41 12.81 3.31
C VAL A 41 -14.92 12.94 3.40
N LEU A 42 -15.62 11.89 3.89
CA LEU A 42 -17.08 11.90 4.00
C LEU A 42 -17.60 12.80 5.13
N MET A 43 -16.80 13.04 6.17
CA MET A 43 -17.26 13.74 7.38
C MET A 43 -16.98 15.24 7.38
N TYR A 44 -15.82 15.68 6.88
CA TYR A 44 -15.37 17.05 7.13
C TYR A 44 -15.61 18.03 5.98
N GLY A 45 -15.79 17.56 4.73
CA GLY A 45 -16.09 18.42 3.56
C GLY A 45 -15.07 19.52 3.23
N LYS A 46 -13.99 19.65 4.02
CA LYS A 46 -12.89 20.60 3.84
C LYS A 46 -11.74 19.96 3.09
N ARG A 47 -10.91 20.77 2.43
CA ARG A 47 -9.68 20.31 1.77
C ARG A 47 -8.73 19.78 2.84
N PRO A 48 -8.45 18.46 2.88
CA PRO A 48 -7.65 17.88 3.95
C PRO A 48 -6.20 18.34 3.85
N SER A 49 -5.60 18.69 4.99
CA SER A 49 -4.15 18.93 5.09
C SER A 49 -3.41 17.61 5.36
N VAL A 50 -2.14 17.52 4.94
CA VAL A 50 -1.29 16.33 5.14
C VAL A 50 -1.21 15.93 6.62
N VAL A 51 -1.24 16.90 7.52
CA VAL A 51 -1.22 16.69 8.98
C VAL A 51 -2.52 16.06 9.48
N GLU A 52 -3.67 16.43 8.91
CA GLU A 52 -4.99 15.89 9.29
C GLU A 52 -5.16 14.45 8.80
N LEU A 53 -4.67 14.13 7.60
CA LEU A 53 -4.63 12.77 7.05
C LEU A 53 -3.91 11.79 7.98
N PHE A 54 -2.74 12.17 8.50
CA PHE A 54 -2.01 11.38 9.49
C PHE A 54 -2.77 11.24 10.81
N ARG A 55 -3.50 12.28 11.23
CA ARG A 55 -4.33 12.24 12.43
C ARG A 55 -5.49 11.26 12.28
N TRP A 56 -6.18 11.27 11.14
CA TRP A 56 -7.29 10.35 10.85
C TRP A 56 -6.85 8.89 10.79
N LEU A 57 -5.65 8.63 10.25
CA LEU A 57 -5.08 7.28 10.27
C LEU A 57 -4.89 6.74 11.69
N LYS A 58 -4.57 7.63 12.64
CA LYS A 58 -4.26 7.35 14.04
C LYS A 58 -5.47 7.41 14.98
N TYR A 59 -6.60 7.92 14.53
CA TYR A 59 -7.84 8.09 15.31
C TYR A 59 -8.71 6.81 15.37
N THR A 60 -8.20 5.68 14.87
CA THR A 60 -8.81 4.35 14.97
C THR A 60 -8.13 3.54 16.06
#